data_AF-A0A3E1P779-F1
#
_entry.id   AF-A0A3E1P779-F1
#
_cell.length_a   1.000
_cell.length_b   1.000
_cell.length_c   1.000
_cell.angle_alpha   90.00
_cell.angle_beta   90.00
_cell.angle_gamma   90.00
#
_symmetry.space_group_name_H-M   'P 1'
#
loop_
_entity.id
_entity.type
_entity.pdbx_description
1 polymer ?
#
loop_
_entity_poly.entity_id
_entity_poly.type
_entity_poly.pdbx_seq_one_letter_code
_entity_poly.pdbx_strand_id
1 'polypeptide(L)'
;MKVFTDVLTDPVYIQSHKPDSAFRKFLKSMIRDERDLPFLYLTIELTFTLLPLAILLFLPLPTWLWWTAAAAFTVLNNFRYKGPFGLMLHCTSHRVFFVKKYQLLNHYLPWVIGPLFGQTPETYYSHHIGMHHPENNMPDDDSCTMPYQRDSIRGFSRYLGSFFFAGVVHLAMYFIKKNRKKLLVRSVRGEMLYILMCIGLSFVNFPATLVVFILPFVISRIIMMLGNWAQHAFICAGDPDNSYKNSITCINTKYNHKCWNDGYHISHHIKPSMHWTEHPHYFRKTLHEYIENEAIVFDGIHFLHVWLWLMTKRYDLLAKHYVNIGNRFSSDEEVMAFLKQRTKKIDLANIPAASVAAA
;
A
#
# COMPACT_ATOMS: atom_id res chain seq x y z
N MET A 1 11.73 20.61 12.83
CA MET A 1 11.56 20.62 11.36
C MET A 1 12.92 20.61 10.70
N LYS A 2 12.97 20.16 9.44
CA LYS A 2 14.18 20.05 8.62
C LYS A 2 14.11 20.99 7.45
N VAL A 3 15.26 21.47 7.01
CA VAL A 3 15.41 22.18 5.73
C VAL A 3 15.58 21.12 4.63
N PHE A 4 14.93 21.32 3.48
CA PHE A 4 15.18 20.46 2.33
C PHE A 4 16.55 20.76 1.73
N THR A 5 17.43 19.76 1.66
CA THR A 5 18.81 19.92 1.19
C THR A 5 19.02 19.48 -0.26
N ASP A 6 17.94 19.27 -1.02
CA ASP A 6 17.91 18.67 -2.38
C ASP A 6 18.50 17.25 -2.51
N VAL A 7 19.02 16.67 -1.41
CA VAL A 7 19.54 15.31 -1.37
C VAL A 7 18.40 14.31 -1.19
N LEU A 8 18.28 13.36 -2.13
CA LEU A 8 17.42 12.19 -1.99
C LEU A 8 18.26 10.92 -2.05
N THR A 9 18.05 10.01 -1.09
CA THR A 9 18.71 8.70 -1.01
C THR A 9 17.83 7.56 -1.51
N ASP A 10 16.54 7.85 -1.77
CA ASP A 10 15.58 6.85 -2.24
C ASP A 10 15.97 6.31 -3.63
N PRO A 11 15.70 5.02 -3.92
CA PRO A 11 16.17 4.40 -5.13
C PRO A 11 15.59 5.01 -6.40
N VAL A 12 16.46 5.27 -7.37
CA VAL A 12 16.13 5.67 -8.74
C VAL A 12 16.63 4.60 -9.71
N TYR A 13 16.17 4.64 -10.96
CA TYR A 13 16.65 3.67 -11.94
C TYR A 13 18.08 4.02 -12.35
N ILE A 14 18.98 3.04 -12.22
CA ILE A 14 20.35 3.15 -12.68
C ILE A 14 20.57 2.05 -13.71
N GLN A 15 20.71 2.45 -14.97
CA GLN A 15 20.98 1.52 -16.05
C GLN A 15 22.36 0.87 -15.83
N SER A 16 22.39 -0.46 -15.89
CA SER A 16 23.66 -1.19 -15.76
C SER A 16 24.44 -1.12 -17.07
N HIS A 17 25.69 -0.68 -17.02
CA HIS A 17 26.61 -0.72 -18.17
C HIS A 17 27.23 -2.11 -18.39
N LYS A 18 27.02 -3.06 -17.47
CA LYS A 18 27.54 -4.43 -17.59
C LYS A 18 26.65 -5.25 -18.51
N PRO A 19 27.21 -6.11 -19.37
CA PRO A 19 26.42 -6.99 -20.21
C PRO A 19 25.58 -7.94 -19.36
N ASP A 20 24.31 -8.11 -19.72
CA ASP A 20 23.42 -9.05 -19.05
C ASP A 20 23.82 -10.51 -19.33
N SER A 21 23.78 -11.34 -18.29
CA SER A 21 23.90 -12.80 -18.44
C SER A 21 22.74 -13.36 -19.27
N ALA A 22 22.91 -14.56 -19.84
CA ALA A 22 21.85 -15.21 -20.62
C ALA A 22 20.54 -15.36 -19.81
N PHE A 23 20.65 -15.72 -18.53
CA PHE A 23 19.51 -15.80 -17.61
C PHE A 23 18.83 -14.44 -17.41
N ARG A 24 19.60 -13.36 -17.19
CA ARG A 24 19.04 -12.02 -17.03
C ARG A 24 18.37 -11.50 -18.31
N LYS A 25 18.97 -11.77 -19.48
CA LYS A 25 18.37 -11.47 -20.78
C LYS A 25 17.04 -12.19 -20.97
N PHE A 26 16.98 -13.48 -20.61
CA PHE A 26 15.74 -14.25 -20.64
C PHE A 26 14.67 -13.63 -19.75
N LEU A 27 14.99 -13.33 -18.48
CA LEU A 27 14.03 -12.72 -17.55
C LEU A 27 13.52 -11.36 -18.05
N LYS A 28 14.42 -10.48 -18.52
CA LYS A 28 14.03 -9.19 -19.11
C LYS A 28 13.11 -9.36 -20.32
N SER A 29 13.30 -10.39 -21.15
CA SER A 29 12.44 -10.66 -22.31
C SER A 29 11.00 -11.02 -21.93
N MET A 30 10.74 -11.37 -20.67
CA MET A 30 9.39 -11.73 -20.19
C MET A 30 8.56 -10.53 -19.74
N ILE A 31 9.19 -9.41 -19.36
CA ILE A 31 8.56 -8.25 -18.71
C ILE A 31 8.47 -7.05 -19.64
N ARG A 32 7.48 -6.19 -19.40
CA ARG A 32 7.23 -5.00 -20.26
C ARG A 32 8.26 -3.90 -20.08
N ASP A 33 8.80 -3.76 -18.88
CA ASP A 33 9.76 -2.72 -18.52
C ASP A 33 10.91 -3.38 -17.76
N GLU A 34 12.14 -3.21 -18.24
CA GLU A 34 13.31 -3.87 -17.65
C GLU A 34 13.60 -3.41 -16.22
N ARG A 35 13.06 -2.26 -15.81
CA ARG A 35 13.15 -1.72 -14.46
C ARG A 35 12.36 -2.55 -13.44
N ASP A 36 11.38 -3.33 -13.90
CA ASP A 36 10.60 -4.26 -13.07
C ASP A 36 11.34 -5.61 -12.82
N LEU A 37 12.60 -5.76 -13.27
CA LEU A 37 13.40 -6.97 -13.02
C LEU A 37 13.51 -7.36 -11.52
N PRO A 38 13.63 -6.44 -10.55
CA PRO A 38 13.57 -6.79 -9.13
C PRO A 38 12.28 -7.50 -8.72
N PHE A 39 11.15 -7.22 -9.36
CA PHE A 39 9.89 -7.93 -9.10
C PHE A 39 9.96 -9.38 -9.55
N LEU A 40 10.64 -9.68 -10.66
CA LEU A 40 10.85 -11.08 -11.08
C LEU A 40 11.72 -11.83 -10.09
N TYR A 41 12.81 -11.22 -9.62
CA TYR A 41 13.66 -11.84 -8.62
C TYR A 41 12.91 -12.10 -7.32
N LEU A 42 12.14 -11.13 -6.83
CA LEU A 42 11.29 -11.34 -5.66
C LEU A 42 10.24 -12.43 -5.91
N THR A 43 9.62 -12.46 -7.09
CA THR A 43 8.65 -13.51 -7.43
C THR A 43 9.29 -14.89 -7.36
N ILE A 44 10.45 -15.08 -7.99
CA ILE A 44 11.21 -16.34 -7.95
C ILE A 44 11.59 -16.70 -6.50
N GLU A 45 12.11 -15.74 -5.74
CA GLU A 45 12.48 -15.95 -4.33
C GLU A 45 11.26 -16.44 -3.52
N LEU A 46 10.10 -15.79 -3.65
CA LEU A 46 8.87 -16.19 -2.96
C LEU A 46 8.37 -17.58 -3.41
N THR A 47 8.44 -17.86 -4.71
CA THR A 47 8.07 -19.17 -5.27
C THR A 47 8.93 -20.30 -4.73
N PHE A 48 10.22 -20.06 -4.49
CA PHE A 48 11.15 -21.09 -4.00
C PHE A 48 11.44 -21.03 -2.49
N THR A 49 10.80 -20.12 -1.76
CA THR A 49 10.92 -20.02 -0.29
C THR A 49 9.58 -20.21 0.41
N LEU A 50 8.65 -19.26 0.27
CA LEU A 50 7.37 -19.29 0.98
C LEU A 50 6.44 -20.40 0.51
N LEU A 51 6.39 -20.68 -0.79
CA LEU A 51 5.49 -21.71 -1.31
C LEU A 51 5.89 -23.13 -0.84
N PRO A 52 7.18 -23.55 -0.91
CA PRO A 52 7.62 -24.80 -0.30
C PRO A 52 7.38 -24.86 1.20
N LEU A 53 7.62 -23.76 1.95
CA LEU A 53 7.35 -23.71 3.39
C LEU A 53 5.86 -23.86 3.70
N ALA A 54 4.98 -23.25 2.90
CA ALA A 54 3.54 -23.42 3.01
C ALA A 54 3.14 -24.89 2.80
N ILE A 55 3.65 -25.53 1.73
CA ILE A 55 3.38 -26.96 1.45
C ILE A 55 3.90 -27.84 2.60
N LEU A 56 5.12 -27.56 3.08
CA LEU A 56 5.76 -28.30 4.16
C LEU A 56 4.89 -28.34 5.42
N LEU A 57 4.22 -27.23 5.76
CA LEU A 57 3.32 -27.15 6.91
C LEU A 57 2.08 -28.05 6.83
N PHE A 58 1.70 -28.51 5.64
CA PHE A 58 0.61 -29.47 5.45
C PHE A 58 1.06 -30.94 5.44
N LEU A 59 2.37 -31.21 5.51
CA LEU A 59 2.91 -32.56 5.54
C LEU A 59 2.95 -33.14 6.97
N PRO A 60 2.93 -34.48 7.13
CA PRO A 60 3.05 -35.13 8.44
C PRO A 60 4.49 -35.05 8.96
N LEU A 61 4.85 -33.92 9.58
CA LEU A 61 6.18 -33.67 10.12
C LEU A 61 6.28 -33.97 11.62
N PRO A 62 7.49 -34.28 12.13
CA PRO A 62 7.74 -34.24 13.56
C PRO A 62 7.41 -32.85 14.15
N THR A 63 6.84 -32.82 15.35
CA THR A 63 6.33 -31.59 16.00
C THR A 63 7.35 -30.45 16.01
N TRP A 64 8.61 -30.74 16.35
CA TRP A 64 9.66 -29.72 16.39
C TRP A 64 9.91 -29.09 15.01
N LEU A 65 9.94 -29.91 13.96
CA LEU A 65 10.19 -29.45 12.59
C LEU A 65 9.01 -28.64 12.06
N TRP A 66 7.77 -29.03 12.41
CA TRP A 66 6.57 -28.27 12.06
C TRP A 66 6.61 -26.86 12.67
N TRP A 67 6.93 -26.75 13.97
CA TRP A 67 7.03 -25.44 14.62
C TRP A 67 8.20 -24.60 14.09
N THR A 68 9.33 -25.22 13.74
CA THR A 68 10.44 -24.53 13.06
C THR A 68 9.99 -23.97 11.70
N ALA A 69 9.28 -24.78 10.90
CA ALA A 69 8.73 -24.34 9.61
C ALA A 69 7.68 -23.23 9.79
N ALA A 70 6.83 -23.31 10.82
CA ALA A 70 5.78 -22.33 11.08
C ALA A 70 6.37 -20.98 11.52
N ALA A 71 7.40 -21.01 12.37
CA ALA A 71 8.16 -19.82 12.77
C ALA A 71 8.88 -19.21 11.57
N ALA A 72 9.58 -20.02 10.77
CA ALA A 72 10.26 -19.56 9.56
C ALA A 72 9.28 -18.92 8.57
N PHE A 73 8.16 -19.59 8.28
CA PHE A 73 7.10 -19.04 7.42
C PHE A 73 6.58 -17.72 7.97
N THR A 74 6.25 -17.65 9.26
CA THR A 74 5.68 -16.44 9.88
C THR A 74 6.65 -15.26 9.82
N VAL A 75 7.93 -15.48 10.13
CA VAL A 75 8.98 -14.46 10.09
C VAL A 75 9.20 -13.96 8.66
N LEU A 76 9.36 -14.89 7.71
CA LEU A 76 9.58 -14.53 6.31
C LEU A 76 8.36 -13.82 5.72
N ASN A 77 7.16 -14.36 5.95
CA ASN A 77 5.91 -13.79 5.46
C ASN A 77 5.67 -12.38 5.99
N ASN A 78 5.64 -12.21 7.32
CA ASN A 78 5.14 -10.97 7.93
C ASN A 78 6.21 -9.87 8.08
N PHE A 79 7.48 -10.24 8.30
CA PHE A 79 8.53 -9.26 8.59
C PHE A 79 9.48 -9.04 7.42
N ARG A 80 9.87 -10.11 6.71
CA ARG A 80 10.81 -9.99 5.58
C ARG A 80 10.11 -9.55 4.29
N TYR A 81 9.01 -10.20 3.92
CA TYR A 81 8.43 -10.07 2.58
C TYR A 81 7.10 -9.33 2.50
N LYS A 82 6.35 -9.15 3.59
CA LYS A 82 5.01 -8.54 3.53
C LYS A 82 4.98 -7.18 2.83
N GLY A 83 5.87 -6.27 3.24
CA GLY A 83 6.04 -4.97 2.62
C GLY A 83 6.42 -5.08 1.14
N PRO A 84 7.58 -5.67 0.80
CA PRO A 84 8.02 -5.84 -0.58
C PRO A 84 6.97 -6.49 -1.49
N PHE A 85 6.34 -7.58 -1.06
CA PHE A 85 5.31 -8.25 -1.85
C PHE A 85 4.06 -7.38 -2.00
N GLY A 86 3.56 -6.81 -0.89
CA GLY A 86 2.36 -5.97 -0.92
C GLY A 86 2.51 -4.78 -1.85
N LEU A 87 3.67 -4.10 -1.82
CA LEU A 87 3.93 -2.96 -2.68
C LEU A 87 4.35 -3.36 -4.11
N MET A 88 4.88 -4.56 -4.32
CA MET A 88 5.03 -5.13 -5.67
C MET A 88 3.67 -5.41 -6.30
N LEU A 89 2.72 -5.97 -5.52
CA LEU A 89 1.34 -6.20 -5.96
C LEU A 89 0.63 -4.88 -6.28
N HIS A 90 0.87 -3.84 -5.48
CA HIS A 90 0.43 -2.47 -5.77
C HIS A 90 0.95 -1.98 -7.12
N CYS A 91 2.27 -1.97 -7.33
CA CYS A 91 2.89 -1.51 -8.57
C CYS A 91 2.39 -2.28 -9.81
N THR A 92 2.30 -3.61 -9.70
CA THR A 92 1.83 -4.49 -10.79
C THR A 92 0.32 -4.44 -11.02
N SER A 93 -0.44 -3.85 -10.09
CA SER A 93 -1.87 -3.54 -10.29
C SER A 93 -2.06 -2.28 -11.16
N HIS A 94 -1.13 -1.32 -11.08
CA HIS A 94 -1.13 -0.10 -11.89
C HIS A 94 -0.52 -0.31 -13.27
N ARG A 95 0.45 -1.20 -13.38
CA ARG A 95 1.20 -1.46 -14.61
C ARG A 95 1.23 -2.95 -14.92
N VAL A 96 0.83 -3.31 -16.13
CA VAL A 96 0.93 -4.70 -16.60
C VAL A 96 2.40 -5.13 -16.55
N PHE A 97 2.67 -6.25 -15.87
CA PHE A 97 4.03 -6.69 -15.56
C PHE A 97 4.67 -7.46 -16.73
N PHE A 98 3.97 -8.46 -17.26
CA PHE A 98 4.49 -9.34 -18.32
C PHE A 98 4.10 -8.88 -19.73
N VAL A 99 4.96 -9.14 -20.72
CA VAL A 99 4.64 -8.91 -22.15
C VAL A 99 3.50 -9.82 -22.60
N LYS A 100 2.87 -9.49 -23.73
CA LYS A 100 1.70 -10.22 -24.27
C LYS A 100 1.91 -11.73 -24.37
N LYS A 101 3.11 -12.17 -24.77
CA LYS A 101 3.50 -13.60 -24.85
C LYS A 101 3.33 -14.34 -23.52
N TYR A 102 3.56 -13.66 -22.40
CA TYR A 102 3.50 -14.22 -21.04
C TYR A 102 2.34 -13.64 -20.21
N GLN A 103 1.30 -13.12 -20.85
CA GLN A 103 0.23 -12.37 -20.18
C GLN A 103 -0.46 -13.13 -19.04
N LEU A 104 -0.55 -14.46 -19.13
CA LEU A 104 -1.14 -15.31 -18.08
C LEU A 104 -0.38 -15.22 -16.75
N LEU A 105 0.93 -14.93 -16.78
CA LEU A 105 1.74 -14.76 -15.57
C LEU A 105 1.35 -13.52 -14.75
N ASN A 106 0.62 -12.56 -15.33
CA ASN A 106 0.05 -11.45 -14.54
C ASN A 106 -0.97 -11.93 -13.50
N HIS A 107 -1.50 -13.16 -13.63
CA HIS A 107 -2.36 -13.76 -12.63
C HIS A 107 -1.58 -14.46 -11.51
N TYR A 108 -0.28 -14.72 -11.67
CA TYR A 108 0.52 -15.48 -10.71
C TYR A 108 0.61 -14.77 -9.35
N LEU A 109 0.89 -13.47 -9.34
CA LEU A 109 0.95 -12.68 -8.10
C LEU A 109 -0.39 -12.65 -7.35
N PRO A 110 -1.52 -12.23 -7.96
CA PRO A 110 -2.78 -12.17 -7.23
C PRO A 110 -3.42 -13.52 -6.91
N TRP A 111 -3.16 -14.59 -7.68
CA TRP A 111 -3.84 -15.89 -7.49
C TRP A 111 -2.99 -16.97 -6.80
N VAL A 112 -1.67 -16.88 -6.82
CA VAL A 112 -0.79 -17.90 -6.22
C VAL A 112 -0.03 -17.35 -5.03
N ILE A 113 0.71 -16.26 -5.20
CA ILE A 113 1.53 -15.71 -4.12
C ILE A 113 0.69 -14.87 -3.15
N GLY A 114 -0.26 -14.08 -3.66
CA GLY A 114 -1.16 -13.21 -2.89
C GLY A 114 -1.86 -13.92 -1.73
N PRO A 115 -2.49 -15.08 -1.96
CA PRO A 115 -3.12 -15.86 -0.90
C PRO A 115 -2.21 -16.18 0.29
N LEU A 116 -0.92 -16.48 0.06
CA LEU A 116 0.05 -16.73 1.14
C LEU A 116 0.28 -15.50 2.02
N PHE A 117 0.09 -14.30 1.47
CA PHE A 117 0.15 -13.04 2.21
C PHE A 117 -1.24 -12.57 2.67
N GLY A 118 -2.28 -13.39 2.55
CA GLY A 118 -3.62 -13.01 2.95
C GLY A 118 -4.29 -11.97 2.04
N GLN A 119 -3.78 -11.81 0.81
CA GLN A 119 -4.47 -11.07 -0.23
C GLN A 119 -5.45 -12.01 -0.92
N THR A 120 -6.74 -11.69 -0.82
CA THR A 120 -7.77 -12.40 -1.56
C THR A 120 -7.64 -12.06 -3.05
N PRO A 121 -7.70 -13.05 -3.96
CA PRO A 121 -7.44 -12.80 -5.38
C PRO A 121 -8.32 -11.68 -5.94
N GLU A 122 -7.72 -10.76 -6.69
CA GLU A 122 -8.40 -9.64 -7.37
C GLU A 122 -9.10 -8.59 -6.49
N THR A 123 -9.28 -8.82 -5.18
CA THR A 123 -9.92 -7.85 -4.28
C THR A 123 -9.08 -6.60 -4.12
N TYR A 124 -7.77 -6.75 -3.90
CA TYR A 124 -6.85 -5.62 -3.80
C TYR A 124 -6.95 -4.71 -5.03
N TYR A 125 -6.85 -5.30 -6.23
CA TYR A 125 -6.99 -4.57 -7.50
C TYR A 125 -8.34 -3.88 -7.60
N SER A 126 -9.42 -4.59 -7.27
CA SER A 126 -10.77 -4.05 -7.39
C SER A 126 -10.98 -2.89 -6.42
N HIS A 127 -10.58 -3.02 -5.15
CA HIS A 127 -10.64 -1.92 -4.19
C HIS A 127 -9.74 -0.75 -4.59
N HIS A 128 -8.45 -1.01 -4.81
CA HIS A 128 -7.46 0.04 -5.00
C HIS A 128 -7.64 0.77 -6.33
N ILE A 129 -7.66 0.04 -7.45
CA ILE A 129 -7.78 0.62 -8.80
C ILE A 129 -9.24 0.94 -9.12
N GLY A 130 -10.17 0.10 -8.67
CA GLY A 130 -11.57 0.19 -9.03
C GLY A 130 -12.40 1.13 -8.15
N MET A 131 -11.89 1.59 -7.01
CA MET A 131 -12.63 2.50 -6.11
C MET A 131 -11.72 3.59 -5.54
N HIS A 132 -10.69 3.22 -4.78
CA HIS A 132 -9.88 4.19 -4.03
C HIS A 132 -9.19 5.24 -4.91
N HIS A 133 -8.57 4.86 -6.02
CA HIS A 133 -7.98 5.84 -6.96
C HIS A 133 -9.04 6.75 -7.60
N PRO A 134 -10.11 6.20 -8.22
CA PRO A 134 -11.18 7.03 -8.78
C PRO A 134 -11.84 7.99 -7.79
N GLU A 135 -11.99 7.58 -6.52
CA GLU A 135 -12.68 8.37 -5.51
C GLU A 135 -11.70 9.18 -4.64
N ASN A 136 -10.39 8.93 -4.71
CA ASN A 136 -9.33 9.76 -4.12
C ASN A 136 -9.55 10.11 -2.62
N ASN A 137 -9.93 9.12 -1.81
CA ASN A 137 -10.25 9.28 -0.38
C ASN A 137 -11.43 10.26 -0.10
N MET A 138 -12.27 10.56 -1.10
CA MET A 138 -13.52 11.32 -0.97
C MET A 138 -14.66 10.46 -0.39
N PRO A 139 -15.84 11.02 -0.05
CA PRO A 139 -16.89 10.29 0.68
C PRO A 139 -17.41 8.99 0.04
N ASP A 140 -17.32 8.86 -1.28
CA ASP A 140 -17.70 7.65 -2.01
C ASP A 140 -16.61 6.55 -1.97
N ASP A 141 -15.43 6.83 -1.40
CA ASP A 141 -14.39 5.85 -1.09
C ASP A 141 -14.69 5.16 0.25
N ASP A 142 -14.91 3.85 0.25
CA ASP A 142 -15.15 3.10 1.50
C ASP A 142 -13.95 3.11 2.47
N SER A 143 -12.77 3.52 1.99
CA SER A 143 -11.57 3.72 2.79
C SER A 143 -11.34 5.19 3.19
N CYS A 144 -12.35 6.06 3.02
CA CYS A 144 -12.29 7.47 3.40
C CYS A 144 -11.97 7.68 4.90
N THR A 145 -10.92 8.45 5.19
CA THR A 145 -10.49 8.77 6.56
C THR A 145 -11.12 10.04 7.13
N MET A 146 -11.76 10.86 6.28
CA MET A 146 -12.29 12.18 6.65
C MET A 146 -13.28 12.19 7.82
N PRO A 147 -14.23 11.23 7.96
CA PRO A 147 -15.22 11.21 9.03
C PRO A 147 -14.66 10.94 10.42
N TYR A 148 -13.37 10.62 10.53
CA TYR A 148 -12.73 10.23 11.76
C TYR A 148 -11.75 11.31 12.24
N GLN A 149 -11.52 11.34 13.56
CA GLN A 149 -10.41 12.11 14.11
C GLN A 149 -9.11 11.33 13.85
N ARG A 150 -8.25 11.85 12.96
CA ARG A 150 -7.16 11.07 12.33
C ARG A 150 -5.93 10.86 13.22
N ASP A 151 -5.90 11.49 14.38
CA ASP A 151 -4.89 11.29 15.41
C ASP A 151 -5.46 10.60 16.67
N SER A 152 -6.55 9.83 16.54
CA SER A 152 -7.20 9.15 17.65
C SER A 152 -7.20 7.63 17.45
N ILE A 153 -6.72 6.88 18.45
CA ILE A 153 -6.83 5.41 18.48
C ILE A 153 -8.29 4.97 18.34
N ARG A 154 -9.22 5.63 19.04
CA ARG A 154 -10.65 5.32 18.92
C ARG A 154 -11.18 5.59 17.50
N GLY A 155 -10.70 6.66 16.86
CA GLY A 155 -11.01 6.98 15.47
C GLY A 155 -10.54 5.85 14.54
N PHE A 156 -9.27 5.47 14.66
CA PHE A 156 -8.68 4.38 13.87
C PHE A 156 -9.37 3.04 14.11
N SER A 157 -9.67 2.67 15.37
CA SER A 157 -10.36 1.41 15.67
C SER A 157 -11.75 1.32 15.05
N ARG A 158 -12.50 2.44 14.99
CA ARG A 158 -13.81 2.48 14.32
C ARG A 158 -13.66 2.34 12.80
N TYR A 159 -12.67 3.01 12.21
CA TYR A 159 -12.35 2.89 10.79
C TYR A 159 -11.94 1.46 10.42
N LEU A 160 -10.99 0.89 11.15
CA LEU A 160 -10.54 -0.49 10.97
C LEU A 160 -11.68 -1.49 11.16
N GLY A 161 -12.50 -1.35 12.20
CA GLY A 161 -13.65 -2.23 12.43
C GLY A 161 -14.67 -2.19 11.30
N SER A 162 -14.99 -1.00 10.79
CA SER A 162 -15.87 -0.82 9.62
C SER A 162 -15.34 -1.58 8.41
N PHE A 163 -14.07 -1.35 8.07
CA PHE A 163 -13.44 -2.04 6.93
C PHE A 163 -13.36 -3.55 7.13
N PHE A 164 -12.97 -4.01 8.32
CA PHE A 164 -12.72 -5.42 8.58
C PHE A 164 -13.98 -6.28 8.48
N PHE A 165 -15.11 -5.78 9.01
CA PHE A 165 -16.37 -6.53 9.06
C PHE A 165 -17.33 -6.20 7.91
N ALA A 166 -17.32 -4.97 7.39
CA ALA A 166 -18.27 -4.54 6.36
C ALA A 166 -17.61 -4.20 5.01
N GLY A 167 -16.28 -4.14 4.92
CA GLY A 167 -15.57 -3.62 3.73
C GLY A 167 -15.87 -4.38 2.43
N VAL A 168 -15.99 -5.70 2.46
CA VAL A 168 -16.35 -6.48 1.24
C VAL A 168 -17.78 -6.18 0.79
N VAL A 169 -18.71 -6.00 1.75
CA VAL A 169 -20.10 -5.68 1.46
C VAL A 169 -20.22 -4.27 0.90
N HIS A 170 -19.55 -3.29 1.53
CA HIS A 170 -19.51 -1.91 1.05
C HIS A 170 -18.92 -1.83 -0.36
N LEU A 171 -17.79 -2.51 -0.62
CA LEU A 171 -17.15 -2.55 -1.93
C LEU A 171 -18.08 -3.14 -3.01
N ALA A 172 -18.82 -4.20 -2.66
CA ALA A 172 -19.80 -4.79 -3.57
C ALA A 172 -20.95 -3.80 -3.87
N MET A 173 -21.50 -3.14 -2.84
CA MET A 173 -22.54 -2.12 -3.01
C MET A 173 -22.05 -0.93 -3.83
N TYR A 174 -20.81 -0.47 -3.62
CA TYR A 174 -20.17 0.57 -4.43
C TYR A 174 -20.16 0.18 -5.91
N PHE A 175 -19.71 -1.03 -6.25
CA PHE A 175 -19.68 -1.46 -7.65
C PHE A 175 -21.07 -1.66 -8.26
N ILE A 176 -22.07 -2.03 -7.47
CA ILE A 176 -23.47 -2.06 -7.93
C ILE A 176 -23.94 -0.64 -8.24
N LYS A 177 -23.74 0.31 -7.31
CA LYS A 177 -24.12 1.73 -7.44
C LYS A 177 -23.45 2.37 -8.67
N LYS A 178 -22.17 2.09 -8.91
CA LYS A 178 -21.40 2.64 -10.05
C LYS A 178 -21.49 1.80 -11.33
N ASN A 179 -22.34 0.77 -11.36
CA ASN A 179 -22.55 -0.16 -12.50
C ASN A 179 -21.25 -0.84 -13.02
N ARG A 180 -20.31 -1.17 -12.12
CA ARG A 180 -19.01 -1.79 -12.43
C ARG A 180 -19.03 -3.31 -12.27
N LYS A 181 -19.94 -3.99 -12.98
CA LYS A 181 -20.22 -5.44 -12.83
C LYS A 181 -18.98 -6.34 -12.91
N LYS A 182 -18.02 -6.03 -13.80
CA LYS A 182 -16.79 -6.84 -13.94
C LYS A 182 -15.94 -6.80 -12.67
N LEU A 183 -15.80 -5.65 -12.02
CA LEU A 183 -15.02 -5.52 -10.78
C LEU A 183 -15.75 -6.18 -9.60
N LEU A 184 -17.07 -6.04 -9.53
CA LEU A 184 -17.91 -6.75 -8.56
C LEU A 184 -17.70 -8.27 -8.61
N VAL A 185 -17.81 -8.87 -9.80
CA VAL A 185 -17.66 -10.33 -9.94
C VAL A 185 -16.25 -10.76 -9.57
N ARG A 186 -15.22 -10.00 -9.96
CA ARG A 186 -13.82 -10.30 -9.64
C ARG A 186 -13.57 -10.30 -8.13
N SER A 187 -13.96 -9.24 -7.42
CA SER A 187 -13.76 -9.14 -5.97
C SER A 187 -14.56 -10.19 -5.19
N VAL A 188 -15.85 -10.35 -5.48
CA VAL A 188 -16.70 -11.32 -4.77
C VAL A 188 -16.24 -12.75 -5.01
N ARG A 189 -15.92 -13.12 -6.25
CA ARG A 189 -15.38 -14.44 -6.57
C ARG A 189 -14.07 -14.70 -5.83
N GLY A 190 -13.15 -13.74 -5.84
CA GLY A 190 -11.86 -13.85 -5.17
C GLY A 190 -11.98 -14.07 -3.66
N GLU A 191 -12.79 -13.25 -2.99
CA GLU A 191 -13.11 -13.41 -1.57
C GLU A 191 -13.74 -14.78 -1.28
N MET A 192 -14.78 -15.16 -2.02
CA MET A 192 -15.50 -16.41 -1.79
C MET A 192 -14.60 -17.64 -2.00
N LEU A 193 -13.80 -17.66 -3.08
CA LEU A 193 -12.88 -18.78 -3.33
C LEU A 193 -11.81 -18.86 -2.25
N TYR A 194 -11.28 -17.73 -1.78
CA TYR A 194 -10.30 -17.73 -0.69
C TYR A 194 -10.88 -18.25 0.63
N ILE A 195 -12.10 -17.81 0.98
CA ILE A 195 -12.79 -18.24 2.20
C ILE A 195 -13.10 -19.74 2.12
N LEU A 196 -13.67 -20.22 1.00
CA LEU A 196 -13.97 -21.64 0.80
C LEU A 196 -12.70 -22.51 0.82
N MET A 197 -11.59 -22.01 0.24
CA MET A 197 -10.28 -22.67 0.33
C MET A 197 -9.83 -22.77 1.80
N CYS A 198 -9.90 -21.69 2.58
CA CYS A 198 -9.54 -21.72 4.00
C CYS A 198 -10.42 -22.69 4.79
N ILE A 199 -11.73 -22.74 4.52
CA ILE A 199 -12.66 -23.68 5.16
C ILE A 199 -12.25 -25.12 4.80
N GLY A 200 -12.08 -25.44 3.51
CA GLY A 200 -11.69 -26.77 3.05
C GLY A 200 -10.36 -27.24 3.62
N LEU A 201 -9.33 -26.38 3.60
CA LEU A 201 -8.01 -26.69 4.15
C LEU A 201 -8.01 -26.83 5.67
N SER A 202 -8.93 -26.14 6.38
CA SER A 202 -9.06 -26.29 7.83
C SER A 202 -9.50 -27.70 8.24
N PHE A 203 -10.31 -28.38 7.40
CA PHE A 203 -10.66 -29.79 7.61
C PHE A 203 -9.49 -30.75 7.31
N VAL A 204 -8.50 -30.33 6.51
CA VAL A 204 -7.29 -31.11 6.25
C VAL A 204 -6.27 -30.90 7.37
N ASN A 205 -5.95 -29.64 7.69
CA ASN A 205 -5.03 -29.27 8.75
C ASN A 205 -5.30 -27.82 9.19
N PHE A 206 -6.07 -27.66 10.27
CA PHE A 206 -6.39 -26.34 10.81
C PHE A 206 -5.16 -25.54 11.28
N PRO A 207 -4.21 -26.09 12.07
CA PRO A 207 -3.00 -25.35 12.44
C PRO A 207 -2.21 -24.80 11.25
N ALA A 208 -2.03 -25.60 10.19
CA ALA A 208 -1.33 -25.15 8.98
C ALA A 208 -2.12 -24.06 8.25
N THR A 209 -3.42 -24.24 8.10
CA THR A 209 -4.31 -23.26 7.46
C THR A 209 -4.33 -21.94 8.22
N LEU A 210 -4.32 -22.00 9.56
CA LEU A 210 -4.25 -20.83 10.42
C LEU A 210 -2.97 -20.04 10.18
N VAL A 211 -1.80 -20.71 10.19
CA VAL A 211 -0.49 -20.07 10.00
C VAL A 211 -0.29 -19.54 8.58
N VAL A 212 -0.71 -20.31 7.57
CA VAL A 212 -0.39 -20.03 6.16
C VAL A 212 -1.37 -19.02 5.53
N PHE A 213 -2.65 -19.05 5.92
CA PHE A 213 -3.69 -18.28 5.23
C PHE A 213 -4.48 -17.34 6.15
N ILE A 214 -5.02 -17.85 7.26
CA ILE A 214 -5.95 -17.07 8.10
C ILE A 214 -5.20 -15.94 8.83
N LEU A 215 -4.06 -16.24 9.47
CA LEU A 215 -3.27 -15.26 10.19
C LEU A 215 -2.72 -14.17 9.25
N PRO A 216 -2.08 -14.50 8.10
CA PRO A 216 -1.65 -13.50 7.14
C PRO A 216 -2.78 -12.62 6.60
N PHE A 217 -3.99 -13.17 6.43
CA PHE A 217 -5.20 -12.45 6.02
C PHE A 217 -5.62 -11.39 7.04
N VAL A 218 -5.72 -11.78 8.32
CA VAL A 218 -6.05 -10.84 9.40
C VAL A 218 -5.00 -9.74 9.48
N ILE A 219 -3.72 -10.10 9.46
CA ILE A 219 -2.61 -9.13 9.54
C ILE A 219 -2.63 -8.19 8.33
N SER A 220 -2.87 -8.70 7.11
CA SER A 220 -2.90 -7.88 5.90
C SER A 220 -4.01 -6.84 5.91
N ARG A 221 -5.23 -7.22 6.33
CA ARG A 221 -6.34 -6.26 6.46
C ARG A 221 -6.00 -5.13 7.44
N ILE A 222 -5.36 -5.45 8.56
CA ILE A 222 -4.94 -4.43 9.54
C ILE A 222 -3.87 -3.52 8.95
N ILE A 223 -2.81 -4.09 8.37
CA ILE A 223 -1.67 -3.30 7.87
C ILE A 223 -2.06 -2.42 6.68
N MET A 224 -2.90 -2.90 5.78
CA MET A 224 -3.39 -2.09 4.66
C MET A 224 -4.18 -0.88 5.14
N MET A 225 -5.06 -1.06 6.12
CA MET A 225 -5.85 0.04 6.68
C MET A 225 -5.01 1.00 7.52
N LEU A 226 -3.99 0.50 8.21
CA LEU A 226 -2.98 1.33 8.88
C LEU A 226 -2.24 2.20 7.85
N GLY A 227 -1.81 1.61 6.74
CA GLY A 227 -1.15 2.31 5.63
C GLY A 227 -2.02 3.42 5.05
N ASN A 228 -3.25 3.07 4.62
CA ASN A 228 -4.21 4.03 4.06
C ASN A 228 -4.49 5.18 5.03
N TRP A 229 -4.70 4.86 6.31
CA TRP A 229 -4.92 5.86 7.35
C TRP A 229 -3.76 6.84 7.46
N ALA A 230 -2.52 6.34 7.50
CA ALA A 230 -1.34 7.17 7.64
C ALA A 230 -1.09 8.04 6.39
N GLN A 231 -1.28 7.45 5.20
CA GLN A 231 -1.17 8.11 3.90
C GLN A 231 -2.16 9.29 3.80
N HIS A 232 -3.39 9.11 4.29
CA HIS A 232 -4.47 10.10 4.26
C HIS A 232 -4.82 10.65 5.65
N ALA A 233 -3.85 10.80 6.55
CA ALA A 233 -4.09 11.29 7.91
C ALA A 233 -4.28 12.83 7.96
N PHE A 234 -3.62 13.54 7.05
CA PHE A 234 -3.54 15.00 7.05
C PHE A 234 -4.26 15.56 5.83
N ILE A 235 -5.49 16.05 6.04
CA ILE A 235 -6.38 16.48 4.96
C ILE A 235 -6.73 17.96 5.13
N CYS A 236 -6.66 18.75 4.06
CA CYS A 236 -7.23 20.09 4.03
C CYS A 236 -8.75 20.03 3.89
N ALA A 237 -9.49 20.54 4.88
CA ALA A 237 -10.96 20.55 4.81
C ALA A 237 -11.51 21.43 3.66
N GLY A 238 -10.79 22.48 3.28
CA GLY A 238 -11.22 23.39 2.21
C GLY A 238 -10.93 22.89 0.79
N ASP A 239 -10.09 21.86 0.64
CA ASP A 239 -9.72 21.29 -0.66
C ASP A 239 -9.32 19.81 -0.49
N PRO A 240 -10.28 18.93 -0.10
CA PRO A 240 -10.00 17.54 0.28
C PRO A 240 -9.79 16.59 -0.90
N ASP A 241 -10.17 16.99 -2.11
CA ASP A 241 -9.98 16.20 -3.35
C ASP A 241 -8.62 16.48 -4.01
N ASN A 242 -7.86 17.45 -3.52
CA ASN A 242 -6.52 17.73 -4.04
C ASN A 242 -5.51 16.74 -3.44
N SER A 243 -4.88 15.92 -4.28
CA SER A 243 -3.91 14.90 -3.85
C SER A 243 -2.72 15.47 -3.07
N TYR A 244 -2.31 16.72 -3.32
CA TYR A 244 -1.26 17.39 -2.55
C TYR A 244 -1.69 17.73 -1.10
N LYS A 245 -3.00 17.83 -0.88
CA LYS A 245 -3.61 18.30 0.37
C LYS A 245 -4.32 17.20 1.15
N ASN A 246 -4.52 16.03 0.56
CA ASN A 246 -5.15 14.87 1.18
C ASN A 246 -4.21 13.69 1.41
N SER A 247 -2.98 13.78 0.91
CA SER A 247 -1.94 12.75 0.97
C SER A 247 -0.62 13.34 1.47
N ILE A 248 0.33 12.49 1.86
CA ILE A 248 1.67 12.90 2.29
C ILE A 248 2.77 12.19 1.52
N THR A 249 3.97 12.78 1.51
CA THR A 249 5.18 12.15 0.97
C THR A 249 6.20 11.87 2.09
N CYS A 250 6.76 10.67 2.14
CA CYS A 250 7.85 10.27 3.02
C CYS A 250 9.11 9.94 2.19
N ILE A 251 10.15 10.75 2.34
CA ILE A 251 11.43 10.62 1.62
C ILE A 251 12.55 10.07 2.51
N ASN A 252 13.61 9.60 1.86
CA ASN A 252 14.89 9.14 2.44
C ASN A 252 14.71 8.10 3.54
N THR A 253 13.92 7.07 3.26
CA THR A 253 13.58 6.05 4.25
C THR A 253 13.97 4.67 3.74
N LYS A 254 14.53 3.83 4.64
CA LYS A 254 14.79 2.41 4.35
C LYS A 254 13.55 1.68 3.86
N TYR A 255 12.36 2.17 4.23
CA TYR A 255 11.08 1.69 3.73
C TYR A 255 11.00 1.80 2.20
N ASN A 256 11.37 2.93 1.60
CA ASN A 256 11.29 3.14 0.16
C ASN A 256 12.20 2.18 -0.64
N HIS A 257 13.35 1.81 -0.07
CA HIS A 257 14.22 0.79 -0.67
C HIS A 257 13.61 -0.62 -0.66
N LYS A 258 12.78 -0.91 0.34
CA LYS A 258 12.16 -2.23 0.54
C LYS A 258 10.78 -2.32 -0.12
N CYS A 259 10.09 -1.19 -0.24
CA CYS A 259 8.69 -1.07 -0.62
C CYS A 259 8.52 -0.14 -1.83
N TRP A 260 9.51 -0.14 -2.73
CA TRP A 260 9.39 0.42 -4.07
C TRP A 260 8.91 1.88 -4.07
N ASN A 261 9.56 2.74 -3.28
CA ASN A 261 9.22 4.17 -3.17
C ASN A 261 7.75 4.48 -2.84
N ASP A 262 7.03 3.57 -2.18
CA ASP A 262 5.63 3.80 -1.75
C ASP A 262 5.47 5.03 -0.84
N GLY A 263 6.54 5.51 -0.21
CA GLY A 263 6.54 6.77 0.52
C GLY A 263 6.11 8.00 -0.31
N TYR A 264 6.20 7.95 -1.65
CA TYR A 264 5.82 9.06 -2.54
C TYR A 264 4.33 9.07 -2.92
N HIS A 265 3.46 8.93 -1.92
CA HIS A 265 2.01 8.72 -2.10
C HIS A 265 1.29 9.87 -2.83
N ILE A 266 1.71 11.12 -2.63
CA ILE A 266 1.15 12.27 -3.37
C ILE A 266 1.34 12.08 -4.88
N SER A 267 2.58 11.84 -5.33
CA SER A 267 2.86 11.65 -6.75
C SER A 267 2.24 10.38 -7.33
N HIS A 268 2.01 9.37 -6.48
CA HIS A 268 1.29 8.15 -6.82
C HIS A 268 -0.20 8.43 -7.12
N HIS A 269 -0.89 9.24 -6.31
CA HIS A 269 -2.26 9.66 -6.64
C HIS A 269 -2.34 10.54 -7.90
N ILE A 270 -1.32 11.38 -8.14
CA ILE A 270 -1.29 12.26 -9.32
C ILE A 270 -0.97 11.49 -10.61
N LYS A 271 -0.04 10.53 -10.55
CA LYS A 271 0.38 9.70 -11.69
C LYS A 271 0.49 8.22 -11.29
N PRO A 272 -0.65 7.52 -11.14
CA PRO A 272 -0.67 6.14 -10.61
C PRO A 272 0.07 5.13 -11.49
N SER A 273 0.19 5.40 -12.79
CA SER A 273 0.94 4.54 -13.72
C SER A 273 2.43 4.87 -13.83
N MET A 274 2.95 5.79 -13.01
CA MET A 274 4.39 6.11 -12.98
C MET A 274 5.19 4.91 -12.47
N HIS A 275 6.36 4.66 -13.06
CA HIS A 275 7.25 3.63 -12.53
C HIS A 275 7.84 4.10 -11.20
N TRP A 276 7.90 3.22 -10.20
CA TRP A 276 8.26 3.58 -8.83
C TRP A 276 9.62 4.28 -8.68
N THR A 277 10.58 3.94 -9.53
CA THR A 277 11.91 4.59 -9.57
C THR A 277 11.89 6.05 -10.01
N GLU A 278 10.80 6.52 -10.62
CA GLU A 278 10.69 7.89 -11.14
C GLU A 278 10.15 8.87 -10.10
N HIS A 279 9.51 8.39 -9.03
CA HIS A 279 8.92 9.27 -8.00
C HIS A 279 9.92 10.26 -7.38
N PRO A 280 11.18 9.87 -7.03
CA PRO A 280 12.16 10.82 -6.52
C PRO A 280 12.49 11.94 -7.52
N HIS A 281 12.59 11.61 -8.81
CA HIS A 281 12.84 12.61 -9.87
C HIS A 281 11.62 13.51 -10.09
N TYR A 282 10.43 12.93 -10.10
CA TYR A 282 9.18 13.67 -10.21
C TYR A 282 9.02 14.67 -9.07
N PHE A 283 9.22 14.23 -7.83
CA PHE A 283 9.17 15.07 -6.64
C PHE A 283 10.08 16.31 -6.75
N ARG A 284 11.34 16.14 -7.15
CA ARG A 284 12.26 17.28 -7.36
C ARG A 284 11.76 18.20 -8.47
N LYS A 285 11.34 17.63 -9.61
CA LYS A 285 10.90 18.40 -10.77
C LYS A 285 9.65 19.24 -10.47
N THR A 286 8.74 18.73 -9.63
CA THR A 286 7.47 19.38 -9.30
C THR A 286 7.46 19.96 -7.89
N LEU A 287 8.62 20.21 -7.28
CA LEU A 287 8.71 20.72 -5.90
C LEU A 287 7.91 22.03 -5.71
N HIS A 288 7.85 22.88 -6.73
CA HIS A 288 7.05 24.11 -6.72
C HIS A 288 5.55 23.82 -6.50
N GLU A 289 4.98 22.78 -7.12
CA GLU A 289 3.58 22.38 -6.92
C GLU A 289 3.32 21.93 -5.47
N TYR A 290 4.30 21.25 -4.84
CA TYR A 290 4.21 20.88 -3.42
C TYR A 290 4.21 22.13 -2.52
N ILE A 291 5.00 23.15 -2.85
CA ILE A 291 5.05 24.41 -2.10
C ILE A 291 3.73 25.17 -2.23
N GLU A 292 3.24 25.35 -3.46
CA GLU A 292 1.98 26.06 -3.78
C GLU A 292 0.77 25.41 -3.11
N ASN A 293 0.74 24.08 -3.03
CA ASN A 293 -0.37 23.33 -2.44
C ASN A 293 -0.22 23.06 -0.95
N GLU A 294 0.82 23.60 -0.31
CA GLU A 294 1.09 23.40 1.11
C GLU A 294 1.26 21.92 1.51
N ALA A 295 1.83 21.12 0.61
CA ALA A 295 1.93 19.68 0.76
C ALA A 295 2.80 19.27 1.96
N ILE A 296 2.48 18.12 2.54
CA ILE A 296 3.20 17.58 3.70
C ILE A 296 4.25 16.58 3.24
N VAL A 297 5.51 16.88 3.57
CA VAL A 297 6.67 16.03 3.29
C VAL A 297 7.41 15.72 4.59
N PHE A 298 7.70 14.44 4.82
CA PHE A 298 8.52 13.98 5.94
C PHE A 298 9.81 13.34 5.46
N ASP A 299 10.90 13.53 6.20
CA ASP A 299 12.23 13.01 5.87
C ASP A 299 12.77 12.05 6.95
N GLY A 300 13.12 10.83 6.53
CA GLY A 300 13.73 9.80 7.37
C GLY A 300 12.74 8.95 8.17
N ILE A 301 11.43 9.09 7.91
CA ILE A 301 10.36 8.28 8.51
C ILE A 301 9.47 7.67 7.43
N HIS A 302 8.51 6.83 7.81
CA HIS A 302 7.53 6.22 6.90
C HIS A 302 6.17 6.07 7.58
N PHE A 303 5.16 5.59 6.85
CA PHE A 303 3.76 5.56 7.29
C PHE A 303 3.50 4.89 8.65
N LEU A 304 4.24 3.85 9.04
CA LEU A 304 4.08 3.24 10.37
C LEU A 304 4.52 4.19 11.50
N HIS A 305 5.59 4.95 11.30
CA HIS A 305 6.02 5.97 12.27
C HIS A 305 4.96 7.07 12.37
N VAL A 306 4.46 7.53 11.22
CA VAL A 306 3.40 8.54 11.15
C VAL A 306 2.18 8.07 11.93
N TRP A 307 1.68 6.86 11.65
CA TRP A 307 0.55 6.28 12.37
C TRP A 307 0.82 6.18 13.88
N LEU A 308 1.97 5.61 14.29
CA LEU A 308 2.31 5.41 15.69
C LEU A 308 2.35 6.74 16.46
N TRP A 309 2.95 7.77 15.87
CA TRP A 309 3.07 9.09 16.50
C TRP A 309 1.76 9.85 16.51
N LEU A 310 0.89 9.66 15.52
CA LEU A 310 -0.49 10.16 15.58
C LEU A 310 -1.28 9.50 16.72
N MET A 311 -1.20 8.18 16.84
CA MET A 311 -1.90 7.43 17.89
C MET A 311 -1.42 7.78 19.30
N THR A 312 -0.14 8.12 19.43
CA THR A 312 0.50 8.54 20.70
C THR A 312 0.59 10.05 20.88
N LYS A 313 -0.03 10.84 19.98
CA LYS A 313 -0.03 12.31 19.99
C LYS A 313 1.36 12.97 19.97
N ARG A 314 2.39 12.27 19.49
CA ARG A 314 3.78 12.74 19.37
C ARG A 314 3.98 13.64 18.16
N TYR A 315 3.26 14.77 18.14
CA TYR A 315 3.39 15.80 17.11
C TYR A 315 4.79 16.44 17.10
N ASP A 316 5.49 16.42 18.22
CA ASP A 316 6.88 16.83 18.34
C ASP A 316 7.80 15.98 17.46
N LEU A 317 7.59 14.66 17.43
CA LEU A 317 8.36 13.76 16.55
C LEU A 317 7.99 13.96 15.07
N LEU A 318 6.71 14.17 14.76
CA LEU A 318 6.29 14.51 13.41
C LEU A 318 6.92 15.82 12.94
N ALA A 319 6.88 16.88 13.76
CA ALA A 319 7.45 18.19 13.44
C ALA A 319 8.98 18.12 13.28
N LYS A 320 9.67 17.32 14.09
CA LYS A 320 11.12 17.08 13.95
C LYS A 320 11.49 16.51 12.58
N HIS A 321 10.62 15.71 11.97
CA HIS A 321 10.84 15.08 10.67
C HIS A 321 10.17 15.80 9.49
N TYR A 322 9.37 16.83 9.76
CA TYR A 322 8.72 17.64 8.73
C TYR A 322 9.74 18.43 7.91
N VAL A 323 9.62 18.44 6.59
CA VAL A 323 10.49 19.19 5.68
C VAL A 323 9.83 20.54 5.36
N ASN A 324 10.45 21.64 5.78
CA ASN A 324 9.93 23.00 5.62
C ASN A 324 10.17 23.54 4.20
N ILE A 325 9.58 22.87 3.20
CA ILE A 325 9.62 23.31 1.81
C ILE A 325 8.96 24.69 1.65
N GLY A 326 9.62 25.59 0.90
CA GLY A 326 9.14 26.97 0.72
C GLY A 326 9.30 27.87 1.95
N ASN A 327 10.01 27.44 3.00
CA ASN A 327 10.27 28.21 4.24
C ASN A 327 8.97 28.78 4.87
N ARG A 328 7.91 27.97 4.87
CA ARG A 328 6.55 28.37 5.28
C ARG A 328 6.40 28.57 6.79
N PHE A 329 7.20 27.87 7.57
CA PHE A 329 7.13 27.89 9.04
C PHE A 329 8.42 28.42 9.65
N SER A 330 8.29 29.09 10.81
CA SER A 330 9.40 29.63 11.58
C SER A 330 9.78 28.76 12.78
N SER A 331 8.91 27.82 13.20
CA SER A 331 9.19 26.92 14.32
C SER A 331 8.46 25.57 14.24
N ASP A 332 8.88 24.62 15.09
CA ASP A 332 8.24 23.31 15.22
C ASP A 332 6.82 23.41 15.78
N GLU A 333 6.53 24.42 16.59
CA GLU A 333 5.19 24.70 17.14
C GLU A 333 4.18 25.04 16.04
N GLU A 334 4.57 25.86 15.06
CA GLU A 334 3.72 26.18 13.91
C GLU A 334 3.42 24.93 13.08
N VAL A 335 4.44 24.10 12.84
CA VAL A 335 4.27 22.81 12.15
C VAL A 335 3.32 21.90 12.94
N MET A 336 3.49 21.79 14.26
CA MET A 336 2.59 20.99 15.09
C MET A 336 1.14 21.49 15.03
N ALA A 337 0.94 22.82 15.07
CA ALA A 337 -0.39 23.42 14.96
C ALA A 337 -1.04 23.12 13.60
N PHE A 338 -0.28 23.27 12.50
CA PHE A 338 -0.70 22.94 11.14
C PHE A 338 -1.08 21.45 11.00
N LEU A 339 -0.22 20.55 11.47
CA LEU A 339 -0.50 19.11 11.42
C LEU A 339 -1.75 18.74 12.24
N LYS A 340 -1.92 19.31 13.44
CA LYS A 340 -3.13 19.12 14.27
C LYS A 340 -4.39 19.64 13.58
N GLN A 341 -4.29 20.72 12.83
CA GLN A 341 -5.41 21.22 12.03
C GLN A 341 -5.80 20.22 10.95
N ARG A 342 -4.83 19.66 10.22
CA ARG A 342 -5.05 18.73 9.10
C ARG A 342 -5.58 17.34 9.55
N THR A 343 -5.43 16.96 10.82
CA THR A 343 -5.95 15.68 11.36
C THR A 343 -7.37 15.77 11.92
N LYS A 344 -7.96 16.98 12.03
CA LYS A 344 -9.32 17.16 12.56
C LYS A 344 -10.36 16.47 11.70
N LYS A 345 -11.29 15.75 12.33
CA LYS A 345 -12.46 15.20 11.64
C LYS A 345 -13.11 16.26 10.73
N ILE A 346 -13.46 15.84 9.52
CA ILE A 346 -14.20 16.66 8.56
C ILE A 346 -15.65 16.16 8.55
N ASP A 347 -16.58 17.11 8.63
CA ASP A 347 -18.00 16.80 8.44
C ASP A 347 -18.28 16.68 6.95
N LEU A 348 -18.70 15.49 6.52
CA LEU A 348 -18.94 15.19 5.11
C LEU A 348 -20.07 16.04 4.51
N ALA A 349 -21.01 16.52 5.34
CA ALA A 349 -22.08 17.40 4.89
C ALA A 349 -21.56 18.76 4.39
N ASN A 350 -20.36 19.16 4.82
CA ASN A 350 -19.73 20.43 4.47
C ASN A 350 -18.70 20.31 3.34
N ILE A 351 -18.52 19.12 2.78
CA ILE A 351 -17.61 18.92 1.64
C ILE A 351 -18.36 19.38 0.39
N PRO A 352 -17.79 20.33 -0.40
CA PRO A 352 -18.37 20.71 -1.67
C PRO A 352 -18.62 19.46 -2.51
N ALA A 353 -19.81 19.34 -3.11
CA ALA A 353 -20.06 18.25 -4.07
C ALA A 353 -18.93 18.28 -5.10
N ALA A 354 -18.17 17.18 -5.21
CA ALA A 354 -17.05 17.12 -6.12
C ALA A 354 -17.53 17.55 -7.51
N SER A 355 -16.88 18.57 -8.10
CA SER A 355 -17.03 18.83 -9.51
C SER A 355 -16.58 17.57 -10.22
N VAL A 356 -17.52 16.82 -10.78
CA VAL A 356 -17.24 15.64 -11.60
C VAL A 356 -16.45 16.11 -12.82
N ALA A 357 -15.13 16.23 -12.68
CA ALA A 357 -14.24 16.43 -13.79
C ALA A 357 -14.15 15.07 -14.48
N ALA A 358 -14.90 14.94 -15.58
CA ALA A 358 -14.79 13.84 -16.50
C ALA A 358 -13.33 13.69 -16.96
N ALA A 359 -12.76 12.50 -16.76
CA ALA A 359 -11.56 12.04 -17.43
C ALA A 359 -11.77 10.58 -17.85
#